data_AF-A0A849TUP1-F1
#
_entry.id   AF-A0A849TUP1-F1
#
_cell.length_a   1.000
_cell.length_b   1.000
_cell.length_c   1.000
_cell.angle_alpha   90.00
_cell.angle_beta   90.00
_cell.angle_gamma   90.00
#
_symmetry.space_group_name_H-M   'P 1'
#
loop_
_entity.id
_entity.type
_entity.pdbx_description
1 polymer ?
#
loop_
_entity_poly.entity_id
_entity_poly.type
_entity_poly.pdbx_seq_one_letter_code
_entity_poly.pdbx_strand_id
1 'polypeptide(L)'
;MSHRFTRRAVVRKLAFAWATTGAALCTKVAPSALAASALDGRTVLIMVDDPGCIYCLKWEREVEGSYRKSAEGSFAPVEKRRKGHADLAGLTGLNYTPTFVLLRHGAEIGRIVGYAGSDWFWGEIEPLFRKAGYVPENQELKQDERRT
;
A
#
# COMPACT_ATOMS: atom_id res chain seq x y z
N MET A 1 -3.67 44.82 31.55
CA MET A 1 -4.41 43.92 32.46
C MET A 1 -3.49 42.79 32.88
N SER A 2 -3.07 42.83 34.14
CA SER A 2 -2.05 41.95 34.72
C SER A 2 -2.78 40.91 35.58
N HIS A 3 -2.87 39.66 35.13
CA HIS A 3 -3.39 38.57 35.96
C HIS A 3 -2.26 37.65 36.38
N ARG A 4 -2.08 37.69 37.70
CA ARG A 4 -1.01 37.10 38.49
C ARG A 4 -1.08 35.58 38.47
N PHE A 5 0.09 34.97 38.27
CA PHE A 5 0.41 33.61 38.70
C PHE A 5 0.04 33.43 40.18
N THR A 6 -0.75 32.40 40.52
CA THR A 6 -0.88 31.93 41.90
C THR A 6 -0.54 30.45 41.95
N ARG A 7 0.66 30.17 42.46
CA ARG A 7 1.07 28.86 42.95
C ARG A 7 0.26 28.53 44.19
N ARG A 8 -0.31 27.33 44.28
CA ARG A 8 -0.64 26.69 45.56
C ARG A 8 0.06 25.35 45.62
N ALA A 9 1.03 25.28 46.52
CA ALA A 9 1.68 24.07 46.96
C ALA A 9 0.81 23.35 48.02
N VAL A 10 1.27 22.15 48.34
CA VAL A 10 1.17 21.43 49.62
C VAL A 10 0.45 20.08 49.52
N VAL A 11 1.34 19.10 49.37
CA VAL A 11 1.33 17.69 49.77
C VAL A 11 0.43 17.37 50.95
N ARG A 12 -0.31 16.26 50.87
CA ARG A 12 -0.69 15.49 52.06
C ARG A 12 -0.55 14.00 51.78
N LYS A 13 0.53 13.42 52.32
CA LYS A 13 0.78 11.98 52.42
C LYS A 13 -0.33 11.34 53.25
N LEU A 14 -0.86 10.20 52.80
CA LEU A 14 -1.31 9.14 53.70
C LEU A 14 -1.07 7.80 53.00
N ALA A 15 -0.11 7.05 53.53
CA ALA A 15 0.09 5.65 53.22
C ALA A 15 -0.89 4.82 54.04
N PHE A 16 -1.59 3.89 53.40
CA PHE A 16 -2.18 2.73 54.07
C PHE A 16 -1.78 1.50 53.26
N ALA A 17 -0.74 0.82 53.75
CA ALA A 17 -0.51 -0.58 53.43
C ALA A 17 -1.43 -1.40 54.33
N TRP A 18 -2.06 -2.45 53.78
CA TRP A 18 -2.11 -3.78 54.41
C TRP A 18 -2.44 -4.85 53.38
N ALA A 19 -1.65 -5.90 53.44
CA ALA A 19 -1.70 -7.09 52.61
C ALA A 19 -2.72 -8.09 53.16
N THR A 20 -3.35 -8.89 52.29
CA THR A 20 -3.10 -10.35 52.15
C THR A 20 -4.24 -11.06 51.42
N THR A 21 -3.83 -12.07 50.65
CA THR A 21 -4.60 -13.24 50.17
C THR A 21 -5.57 -13.04 49.01
N GLY A 22 -5.03 -13.20 47.80
CA GLY A 22 -5.81 -13.46 46.61
C GLY A 22 -4.91 -13.94 45.49
N ALA A 23 -4.61 -15.24 45.46
CA ALA A 23 -3.94 -15.91 44.35
C ALA A 23 -4.88 -15.89 43.12
N ALA A 24 -4.94 -14.77 42.42
CA ALA A 24 -5.48 -14.73 41.07
C ALA A 24 -4.31 -15.00 40.12
N LEU A 25 -4.22 -16.24 39.64
CA LEU A 25 -3.43 -16.63 38.47
C LEU A 25 -3.94 -15.81 37.28
N CYS A 26 -3.40 -14.61 37.11
CA CYS A 26 -3.56 -13.87 35.86
C CYS A 26 -2.49 -14.43 34.92
N THR A 27 -2.79 -15.56 34.29
CA THR A 27 -2.01 -16.06 33.16
C THR A 27 -1.92 -14.93 32.14
N LYS A 28 -0.75 -14.31 32.06
CA LYS A 28 -0.41 -13.36 30.99
C LYS A 28 -0.52 -14.12 29.68
N VAL A 29 -1.66 -14.05 29.01
CA VAL A 29 -1.79 -14.50 27.63
C VAL A 29 -0.89 -13.58 26.83
N ALA A 30 0.26 -14.11 26.40
CA ALA A 30 1.15 -13.42 25.49
C ALA A 30 0.37 -13.09 24.21
N PRO A 31 0.43 -11.85 23.70
CA PRO A 31 -0.15 -11.54 22.40
C PRO A 31 0.55 -12.41 21.36
N SER A 32 -0.17 -13.34 20.73
CA SER A 32 0.27 -14.00 19.51
C SER A 32 0.54 -12.91 18.48
N ALA A 33 1.81 -12.74 18.11
CA ALA A 33 2.20 -11.89 17.00
C ALA A 33 1.47 -12.39 15.76
N LEU A 34 0.57 -11.55 15.23
CA LEU A 34 -0.03 -11.74 13.93
C LEU A 34 1.12 -11.81 12.91
N ALA A 35 1.22 -12.93 12.19
CA ALA A 35 2.17 -13.05 11.10
C ALA A 35 1.86 -11.96 10.07
N ALA A 36 2.72 -10.94 9.98
CA ALA A 36 2.73 -10.02 8.86
C ALA A 36 3.12 -10.82 7.61
N SER A 37 2.13 -11.09 6.76
CA SER A 37 2.31 -11.79 5.49
C SER A 37 3.42 -11.12 4.65
N ALA A 38 4.26 -11.91 3.99
CA ALA A 38 5.51 -11.55 3.30
C ALA A 38 5.39 -10.63 2.05
N LEU A 39 4.53 -9.61 2.11
CA LEU A 39 4.53 -8.45 1.22
C LEU A 39 5.18 -7.22 1.88
N ASP A 40 5.94 -7.44 2.95
CA ASP A 40 6.58 -6.39 3.73
C ASP A 40 7.74 -5.77 2.94
N GLY A 41 7.43 -4.80 2.09
CA GLY A 41 8.43 -4.04 1.32
C GLY A 41 8.19 -3.91 -0.18
N ARG A 42 7.38 -4.79 -0.77
CA ARG A 42 7.30 -4.90 -2.24
C ARG A 42 6.21 -3.99 -2.81
N THR A 43 6.54 -3.32 -3.91
CA THR A 43 5.56 -2.73 -4.84
C THR A 43 5.29 -3.75 -5.94
N VAL A 44 4.02 -4.04 -6.23
CA VAL A 44 3.63 -5.00 -7.28
C VAL A 44 2.47 -4.45 -8.08
N LEU A 45 2.46 -4.74 -9.39
CA LEU A 45 1.33 -4.44 -10.26
C LEU A 45 0.56 -5.74 -10.51
N ILE A 46 -0.64 -5.88 -9.94
CA ILE A 46 -1.48 -7.06 -10.19
C ILE A 46 -2.34 -6.80 -11.41
N MET A 47 -2.18 -7.58 -12.47
CA MET A 47 -3.15 -7.64 -13.57
C MET A 47 -4.20 -8.70 -13.26
N VAL A 48 -5.44 -8.26 -13.01
CA VAL A 48 -6.58 -9.14 -12.82
C VAL A 48 -7.16 -9.52 -14.19
N ASP A 49 -7.10 -10.82 -14.51
CA ASP A 49 -7.61 -11.40 -15.75
C ASP A 49 -8.91 -12.21 -15.56
N ASP A 50 -9.56 -12.56 -16.66
CA ASP A 50 -10.72 -13.45 -16.70
C ASP A 50 -10.63 -14.34 -17.96
N PRO A 51 -11.18 -15.58 -17.96
CA PRO A 51 -11.23 -16.39 -19.17
C PRO A 51 -11.93 -15.67 -20.33
N GLY A 52 -11.31 -15.69 -21.51
CA GLY A 52 -11.87 -15.04 -22.70
C GLY A 52 -11.65 -13.52 -22.77
N CYS A 53 -10.89 -12.93 -21.85
CA CYS A 53 -10.59 -11.50 -21.86
C CYS A 53 -9.67 -11.11 -23.04
N ILE A 54 -10.27 -10.67 -24.15
CA ILE A 54 -9.52 -10.22 -25.35
C ILE A 54 -8.60 -9.02 -25.08
N TYR A 55 -8.99 -8.14 -24.16
CA TYR A 55 -8.20 -6.96 -23.79
C TYR A 55 -7.00 -7.30 -22.91
N CYS A 56 -7.10 -8.37 -22.11
CA CYS A 56 -5.97 -8.91 -21.36
C CYS A 56 -4.91 -9.40 -22.34
N LEU A 57 -5.30 -10.24 -23.31
CA LEU A 57 -4.41 -10.71 -24.38
C LEU A 57 -3.85 -9.57 -25.23
N LYS A 58 -4.61 -8.49 -25.43
CA LYS A 58 -4.14 -7.30 -26.15
C LYS A 58 -3.01 -6.62 -25.38
N TRP A 59 -3.18 -6.35 -24.08
CA TRP A 59 -2.14 -5.76 -23.24
C TRP A 59 -0.89 -6.64 -23.17
N GLU A 60 -1.05 -7.96 -23.08
CA GLU A 60 0.07 -8.90 -23.05
C GLU A 60 0.95 -8.80 -24.31
N ARG A 61 0.32 -8.71 -25.49
CA ARG A 61 1.02 -8.59 -26.76
C ARG A 61 1.70 -7.24 -26.94
N GLU A 62 1.05 -6.16 -26.49
CA GLU A 62 1.48 -4.79 -26.78
C GLU A 62 2.44 -4.23 -25.71
N VAL A 63 2.26 -4.58 -24.44
CA VAL A 63 2.87 -3.88 -23.30
C VAL A 63 3.67 -4.80 -22.39
N GLU A 64 3.18 -6.01 -22.07
CA GLU A 64 3.79 -6.86 -21.02
C GLU A 64 5.30 -7.06 -21.20
N GLY A 65 5.72 -7.37 -22.42
CA GLY A 65 7.14 -7.63 -22.72
C GLY A 65 8.02 -6.41 -22.48
N SER A 66 7.57 -5.22 -22.86
CA SER A 66 8.30 -3.97 -22.65
C SER A 66 8.26 -3.53 -21.19
N TYR A 67 7.09 -3.66 -20.56
CA TYR A 67 6.90 -3.36 -19.13
C TYR A 67 7.85 -4.18 -18.25
N ARG A 68 7.91 -5.50 -18.44
CA ARG A 68 8.79 -6.37 -17.64
C ARG A 68 10.28 -6.04 -17.78
N LYS A 69 10.69 -5.39 -18.86
CA LYS A 69 12.08 -5.02 -19.14
C LYS A 69 12.42 -3.59 -18.72
N SER A 70 11.43 -2.78 -18.36
CA SER A 70 11.64 -1.37 -18.05
C SER A 70 11.97 -1.17 -16.56
N ALA A 71 12.37 0.06 -16.22
CA ALA A 71 12.55 0.46 -14.83
C ALA A 71 11.23 0.40 -14.06
N GLU A 72 10.11 0.68 -14.71
CA GLU A 72 8.76 0.55 -14.16
C GLU A 72 8.45 -0.89 -13.74
N GLY A 73 8.70 -1.86 -14.61
CA GLY A 73 8.49 -3.28 -14.27
C GLY A 73 9.49 -3.82 -13.25
N SER A 74 10.67 -3.20 -13.14
CA SER A 74 11.63 -3.51 -12.06
C SER A 74 11.16 -2.95 -10.72
N PHE A 75 10.60 -1.74 -10.71
CA PHE A 75 10.03 -1.10 -9.52
C PHE A 75 8.75 -1.79 -9.03
N ALA A 76 7.85 -2.15 -9.96
CA ALA A 76 6.60 -2.83 -9.67
C ALA A 76 6.41 -4.03 -10.60
N PRO A 77 6.99 -5.20 -10.27
CA PRO A 77 6.82 -6.41 -11.07
C PRO A 77 5.36 -6.74 -11.31
N VAL A 78 5.02 -7.03 -12.57
CA VAL A 78 3.65 -7.39 -12.93
C VAL A 78 3.38 -8.88 -12.66
N GLU A 79 2.32 -9.12 -11.91
CA GLU A 79 1.83 -10.46 -11.61
C GLU A 79 0.39 -10.62 -12.07
N LYS A 80 0.09 -11.74 -12.72
CA LYS A 80 -1.27 -12.03 -13.20
C LYS A 80 -2.04 -12.79 -12.13
N ARG A 81 -3.31 -12.45 -11.93
CA ARG A 81 -4.24 -13.16 -11.06
C ARG A 81 -5.58 -13.28 -11.73
N ARG A 82 -6.20 -14.46 -11.65
CA ARG A 82 -7.57 -14.64 -12.13
C ARG A 82 -8.56 -13.93 -11.21
N LYS A 83 -9.59 -13.33 -11.79
CA LYS A 83 -10.73 -12.81 -11.05
C LYS A 83 -11.27 -13.88 -10.10
N GLY A 84 -11.45 -13.51 -8.82
CA GLY A 84 -11.87 -14.44 -7.76
C GLY A 84 -10.74 -15.22 -7.08
N HIS A 85 -9.47 -15.00 -7.44
CA HIS A 85 -8.33 -15.61 -6.74
C HIS A 85 -8.30 -15.18 -5.26
N ALA A 86 -7.89 -16.09 -4.36
CA ALA A 86 -7.89 -15.86 -2.91
C ALA A 86 -7.09 -14.61 -2.49
N ASP A 87 -5.92 -14.39 -3.10
CA ASP A 87 -5.08 -13.20 -2.90
C ASP A 87 -5.81 -11.86 -3.18
N LEU A 88 -6.90 -11.88 -3.95
CA LEU A 88 -7.69 -10.70 -4.30
C LEU A 88 -8.87 -10.46 -3.35
N ALA A 89 -9.11 -11.32 -2.35
CA ALA A 89 -10.30 -11.25 -1.49
C ALA A 89 -10.42 -9.94 -0.70
N GLY A 90 -9.31 -9.26 -0.43
CA GLY A 90 -9.29 -7.94 0.20
C GLY A 90 -9.58 -6.76 -0.75
N LEU A 91 -9.62 -7.00 -2.06
CA LEU A 91 -9.83 -5.99 -3.09
C LEU A 91 -11.29 -6.00 -3.55
N THR A 92 -11.98 -4.89 -3.40
CA THR A 92 -13.37 -4.72 -3.88
C THR A 92 -13.41 -4.13 -5.29
N GLY A 93 -14.55 -4.28 -5.98
CA GLY A 93 -14.81 -3.56 -7.24
C GLY A 93 -14.04 -4.06 -8.47
N LEU A 94 -13.59 -5.32 -8.48
CA LEU A 94 -12.92 -5.96 -9.63
C LEU A 94 -13.95 -6.46 -10.67
N ASN A 95 -14.78 -5.55 -11.20
CA ASN A 95 -15.87 -5.92 -12.09
C ASN A 95 -15.43 -6.14 -13.54
N TYR A 96 -14.43 -5.39 -14.00
CA TYR A 96 -13.98 -5.35 -15.39
C TYR A 96 -12.55 -5.87 -15.54
N THR A 97 -12.21 -6.42 -16.72
CA THR A 97 -10.88 -6.96 -17.01
C THR A 97 -10.30 -6.42 -18.33
N PRO A 98 -8.97 -6.21 -18.43
CA PRO A 98 -8.03 -6.31 -17.31
C PRO A 98 -8.25 -5.17 -16.31
N THR A 99 -8.02 -5.42 -15.03
CA THR A 99 -7.86 -4.34 -14.03
C THR A 99 -6.45 -4.46 -13.48
N PHE A 100 -5.68 -3.37 -13.53
CA PHE A 100 -4.31 -3.32 -13.03
C PHE A 100 -4.31 -2.65 -11.65
N VAL A 101 -4.02 -3.38 -10.58
CA VAL A 101 -4.02 -2.88 -9.21
C VAL A 101 -2.57 -2.71 -8.75
N LEU A 102 -2.17 -1.48 -8.46
CA LEU A 102 -0.86 -1.20 -7.88
C LEU A 102 -0.94 -1.34 -6.36
N LEU A 103 -0.20 -2.31 -5.82
CA LEU A 103 -0.06 -2.52 -4.38
C LEU A 103 1.34 -2.09 -3.94
N ARG A 104 1.43 -1.50 -2.74
CA ARG A 104 2.69 -1.21 -2.07
C ARG A 104 2.55 -1.57 -0.59
N HIS A 105 3.45 -2.42 -0.08
CA HIS A 105 3.34 -2.98 1.27
C HIS A 105 1.97 -3.65 1.53
N GLY A 106 1.41 -4.28 0.50
CA GLY A 106 0.08 -4.91 0.57
C GLY A 106 -1.11 -3.94 0.54
N ALA A 107 -0.90 -2.63 0.57
CA ALA A 107 -1.96 -1.63 0.47
C ALA A 107 -2.15 -1.18 -0.98
N GLU A 108 -3.40 -0.99 -1.38
CA GLU A 108 -3.72 -0.45 -2.71
C GLU A 108 -3.37 1.03 -2.82
N ILE A 109 -2.51 1.37 -3.79
CA ILE A 109 -2.18 2.75 -4.15
C ILE A 109 -3.18 3.31 -5.16
N GLY A 110 -3.68 2.44 -6.04
CA GLY A 110 -4.70 2.74 -7.02
C GLY A 110 -4.74 1.68 -8.11
N ARG A 111 -5.59 1.90 -9.11
CA ARG A 111 -5.80 0.94 -10.20
C ARG A 111 -6.14 1.60 -11.53
N ILE A 112 -5.90 0.86 -12.61
CA ILE A 112 -6.34 1.16 -13.97
C ILE A 112 -7.42 0.13 -14.33
N VAL A 113 -8.57 0.60 -14.81
CA VAL A 113 -9.72 -0.27 -15.14
C VAL A 113 -9.88 -0.35 -16.65
N GLY A 114 -9.72 -1.55 -17.20
CA GLY A 114 -9.74 -1.80 -18.64
C GLY A 114 -8.39 -1.57 -19.30
N TYR A 115 -8.38 -1.71 -20.63
CA TYR A 115 -7.19 -1.44 -21.44
C TYR A 115 -7.60 -0.83 -22.80
N ALA A 116 -7.36 0.48 -22.94
CA ALA A 116 -7.69 1.22 -24.16
C ALA A 116 -6.57 1.17 -25.23
N GLY A 117 -5.32 0.94 -24.81
CA GLY A 117 -4.14 0.88 -25.67
C GLY A 117 -2.87 1.22 -24.90
N SER A 118 -1.70 0.99 -25.53
CA SER A 118 -0.39 1.14 -24.88
C SER A 118 -0.16 2.55 -24.34
N ASP A 119 -0.34 3.59 -25.17
CA ASP A 119 -0.05 4.97 -24.77
C ASP A 119 -0.91 5.43 -23.59
N TRP A 120 -2.17 5.00 -23.56
CA TRP A 120 -3.07 5.26 -22.44
C TRP A 120 -2.60 4.57 -21.16
N PHE A 121 -2.22 3.30 -21.25
CA PHE A 121 -1.71 2.56 -20.10
C PHE A 121 -0.48 3.24 -19.48
N TRP A 122 0.48 3.68 -20.30
CA TRP A 122 1.67 4.37 -19.81
C TRP A 122 1.34 5.72 -19.17
N GLY A 123 0.40 6.47 -19.72
CA GLY A 123 -0.08 7.72 -19.12
C GLY A 123 -0.84 7.51 -17.81
N GLU A 124 -1.62 6.42 -17.70
CA GLU A 124 -2.43 6.12 -16.51
C GLU A 124 -1.60 5.53 -15.37
N ILE A 125 -0.55 4.77 -15.67
CA ILE A 125 0.29 4.13 -14.63
C ILE A 125 1.27 5.12 -13.99
N GLU A 126 1.76 6.11 -14.75
CA GLU A 126 2.69 7.13 -14.26
C GLU A 126 2.22 7.83 -12.97
N PRO A 127 0.99 8.38 -12.87
CA PRO A 127 0.52 8.99 -11.63
C PRO A 127 0.40 8.01 -10.46
N LEU A 128 0.11 6.73 -10.71
CA LEU A 128 0.10 5.70 -9.65
C LEU A 128 1.51 5.46 -9.11
N PHE A 129 2.50 5.48 -9.99
CA PHE A 129 3.90 5.28 -9.64
C PHE A 129 4.46 6.44 -8.83
N ARG A 130 4.13 7.68 -9.21
CA ARG A 130 4.48 8.86 -8.39
C ARG A 130 3.88 8.78 -6.98
N LYS A 131 2.62 8.34 -6.85
CA LYS A 131 1.99 8.11 -5.54
C LYS A 131 2.69 7.00 -4.75
N ALA A 132 3.21 5.98 -5.43
CA ALA A 132 3.99 4.90 -4.83
C ALA A 132 5.44 5.31 -4.49
N GLY A 133 5.87 6.52 -4.86
CA GLY A 133 7.23 7.04 -4.60
C GLY A 133 8.25 6.74 -5.70
N TYR A 134 7.81 6.32 -6.88
CA TYR A 134 8.69 6.22 -8.06
C TYR A 134 8.68 7.54 -8.83
N VAL A 135 9.87 8.13 -8.97
CA VAL A 135 10.11 9.31 -9.79
C VAL A 135 11.07 8.89 -10.90
N PRO A 136 10.65 8.94 -12.17
CA PRO A 136 11.58 8.68 -13.26
C PRO A 136 12.58 9.83 -13.39
N GLU A 137 13.84 9.49 -13.70
CA GLU A 137 15.01 10.39 -13.73
C GLU A 137 14.79 11.66 -14.58
N ASN A 138 14.00 11.55 -15.66
CA ASN A 138 13.68 12.67 -16.55
C ASN A 138 12.75 13.74 -15.91
N GLN A 139 12.13 13.47 -14.77
CA GLN A 139 11.26 14.41 -14.06
C GLN A 139 11.99 15.16 -12.95
N GLU A 140 13.03 14.56 -12.35
CA GLU A 140 13.90 15.24 -11.39
C GLU A 140 14.64 16.41 -12.05
N LEU A 141 15.15 16.21 -13.27
CA LEU A 141 15.77 17.26 -14.08
C LEU A 141 14.82 18.45 -14.33
N LYS A 142 13.56 18.18 -14.71
CA LYS A 142 12.54 19.22 -14.95
C LYS A 142 12.04 19.93 -13.68
N GLN A 143 12.27 19.33 -12.51
CA GLN A 143 11.93 19.95 -11.23
C GLN A 143 13.06 20.85 -10.74
N ASP A 144 14.31 20.51 -11.03
CA ASP A 144 15.49 21.33 -10.76
C ASP A 144 15.52 22.60 -11.62
N GLU A 145 15.25 22.47 -12.93
CA GLU A 145 15.13 23.61 -13.86
C GLU A 145 14.06 24.62 -13.44
N ARG A 146 13.00 24.19 -12.75
CA ARG A 146 11.92 25.06 -12.25
C ARG A 146 12.23 25.74 -10.92
N ARG A 147 13.29 25.30 -10.24
CA ARG A 147 13.75 25.83 -8.95
C ARG A 147 14.81 26.92 -9.11
N THR A 148 15.44 27.00 -10.30
CA THR A 148 16.35 28.07 -10.71
C THR A 148 15.60 29.26 -11.29
#